data_AF-A0A7K0TNV1-F1
#
_entry.id   AF-A0A7K0TNV1-F1
#
_cell.length_a   1.000
_cell.length_b   1.000
_cell.length_c   1.000
_cell.angle_alpha   90.00
_cell.angle_beta   90.00
_cell.angle_gamma   90.00
#
_symmetry.space_group_name_H-M   'P 1'
#
loop_
_entity.id
_entity.type
_entity.pdbx_description
1 polymer ?
#
loop_
_entity_poly.entity_id
_entity_poly.type
_entity_poly.pdbx_seq_one_letter_code
_entity_poly.pdbx_strand_id
1 'polypeptide(L)'
;MNEATQLANDRATEAAAALAALSGVASHQIAVVLGSGWVPAADLLGRTVAEFPVTDLPHFAPPAVAGHAGTVRSIDADGTAVLVFLG
;
A
#
# COMPACT_ATOMS: atom_id res chain seq x y z
N MET A 1 -26.76 1.33 2.42
CA MET A 1 -25.41 1.91 2.30
C MET A 1 -25.56 3.29 1.68
N ASN A 2 -24.88 4.33 2.18
CA ASN A 2 -25.02 5.68 1.59
C ASN A 2 -24.12 5.82 0.35
N GLU A 3 -24.40 6.81 -0.50
CA GLU A 3 -23.66 7.04 -1.75
C GLU A 3 -22.16 7.27 -1.51
N ALA A 4 -21.79 7.94 -0.41
CA ALA A 4 -20.39 8.19 -0.07
C ALA A 4 -19.62 6.90 0.23
N THR A 5 -20.23 5.95 0.94
CA THR A 5 -19.64 4.62 1.19
C THR A 5 -19.50 3.83 -0.11
N GLN A 6 -20.47 3.94 -1.02
CA GLN A 6 -20.40 3.26 -2.30
C GLN A 6 -19.27 3.81 -3.17
N LEU A 7 -19.16 5.14 -3.28
CA LEU A 7 -18.05 5.80 -3.97
C LEU A 7 -16.69 5.42 -3.36
N ALA A 8 -16.59 5.33 -2.03
CA ALA A 8 -15.35 4.93 -1.36
C ALA A 8 -14.95 3.48 -1.70
N ASN A 9 -15.92 2.57 -1.77
CA ASN A 9 -15.68 1.17 -2.14
C ASN A 9 -15.29 1.01 -3.61
N ASP A 10 -15.89 1.79 -4.51
CA ASP A 10 -15.54 1.78 -5.94
C ASP A 10 -14.09 2.25 -6.13
N ARG A 11 -13.72 3.35 -5.47
CA ARG A 11 -12.34 3.86 -5.47
C ARG A 11 -11.33 2.89 -4.85
N ALA A 12 -11.69 2.25 -3.74
CA ALA A 12 -10.85 1.22 -3.12
C ALA A 12 -10.65 0.02 -4.06
N THR A 13 -11.67 -0.35 -4.82
CA THR A 13 -11.60 -1.43 -5.83
C THR A 13 -10.65 -1.07 -6.96
N GLU A 14 -10.72 0.16 -7.48
CA GLU A 14 -9.80 0.66 -8.50
C GLU A 14 -8.34 0.70 -8.00
N ALA A 15 -8.13 1.16 -6.77
CA ALA A 15 -6.80 1.16 -6.14
C ALA A 15 -6.26 -0.25 -5.91
N ALA A 16 -7.11 -1.21 -5.52
CA ALA A 16 -6.72 -2.60 -5.36
C ALA A 16 -6.29 -3.24 -6.69
N ALA A 17 -6.96 -2.90 -7.80
CA ALA A 17 -6.57 -3.39 -9.12
C ALA A 17 -5.19 -2.83 -9.55
N ALA A 18 -4.93 -1.55 -9.32
CA ALA A 18 -3.62 -0.94 -9.57
C ALA A 18 -2.53 -1.54 -8.67
N LEU A 19 -2.84 -1.76 -7.40
CA LEU A 19 -1.95 -2.43 -6.45
C LEU A 19 -1.54 -3.82 -6.94
N ALA A 20 -2.49 -4.62 -7.41
CA ALA A 20 -2.20 -5.95 -7.93
C ALA A 20 -1.30 -5.91 -9.17
N ALA A 21 -1.53 -4.93 -10.06
CA ALA A 21 -0.70 -4.73 -11.25
C ALA A 21 0.73 -4.28 -10.91
N LEU A 22 0.89 -3.33 -9.98
CA LEU A 22 2.19 -2.80 -9.56
C LEU A 22 3.00 -3.81 -8.75
N SER A 23 2.35 -4.58 -7.90
CA SER A 23 3.02 -5.54 -7.00
C SER A 23 3.25 -6.91 -7.63
N GLY A 24 2.51 -7.26 -8.69
CA GLY A 24 2.46 -8.63 -9.21
C GLY A 24 1.76 -9.63 -8.28
N VAL A 25 1.15 -9.15 -7.18
CA VAL A 25 0.46 -9.97 -6.18
C VAL A 25 -1.04 -9.71 -6.28
N ALA A 26 -1.81 -10.75 -6.62
CA ALA A 26 -3.24 -10.61 -6.87
C ALA A 26 -4.06 -10.16 -5.64
N SER A 27 -3.61 -10.50 -4.43
CA SER A 27 -4.27 -10.12 -3.18
C SER A 27 -3.28 -10.15 -2.02
N HIS A 28 -3.33 -9.12 -1.17
CA HIS A 28 -2.67 -9.09 0.13
C HIS A 28 -3.66 -9.46 1.22
N GLN A 29 -3.26 -10.33 2.14
CA GLN A 29 -4.13 -10.80 3.23
C GLN A 29 -4.05 -9.86 4.44
N ILE A 30 -2.94 -9.13 4.56
CA ILE A 30 -2.63 -8.26 5.69
C ILE A 30 -2.19 -6.91 5.14
N ALA A 31 -2.65 -5.83 5.76
CA ALA A 31 -2.14 -4.49 5.54
C ALA A 31 -1.60 -3.92 6.86
N VAL A 32 -0.40 -3.33 6.82
CA VAL A 32 0.28 -2.69 7.95
C VAL A 32 0.54 -1.23 7.59
N VAL A 33 0.19 -0.31 8.47
CA VAL A 33 0.45 1.12 8.30
C VAL A 33 1.48 1.52 9.36
N LEU A 34 2.66 1.94 8.91
CA LEU A 34 3.79 2.30 9.75
C LEU A 34 4.05 3.80 9.65
N GLY A 35 3.97 4.46 10.80
CA GLY A 35 4.27 5.88 10.94
C GLY A 35 5.75 6.23 10.76
N SER A 36 6.06 7.53 10.74
CA SER A 36 7.43 8.05 10.71
C SER A 36 8.34 7.37 11.76
N GLY A 37 9.49 6.88 11.32
CA GLY A 37 10.51 6.22 12.17
C GLY A 37 10.45 4.68 12.21
N TRP A 38 9.38 4.08 11.67
CA TRP A 38 9.21 2.61 11.65
C TRP A 38 9.68 1.94 10.37
N VAL A 39 10.27 2.70 9.43
CA VAL A 39 10.83 2.15 8.18
C VAL A 39 11.76 0.95 8.41
N PRO A 40 12.72 0.98 9.36
CA PRO A 40 13.59 -0.17 9.60
C PRO A 40 12.84 -1.41 10.10
N ALA A 41 11.67 -1.25 10.72
CA ALA A 41 10.86 -2.39 11.16
C ALA A 41 10.20 -3.11 9.97
N ALA A 42 9.91 -2.41 8.87
CA ALA A 42 9.38 -3.03 7.67
C ALA A 42 10.37 -3.99 7.02
N ASP A 43 11.67 -3.71 7.10
CA ASP A 43 12.73 -4.57 6.57
C ASP A 43 12.83 -5.91 7.32
N LEU A 44 12.27 -5.99 8.53
CA LEU A 44 12.26 -7.20 9.35
C LEU A 44 11.04 -8.09 9.10
N LEU A 45 10.04 -7.62 8.33
CA LEU A 45 8.79 -8.35 8.11
C LEU A 45 8.92 -9.49 7.10
N GLY A 46 9.93 -9.47 6.24
CA GLY A 46 10.13 -10.50 5.21
C GLY A 46 10.80 -9.96 3.96
N ARG A 47 10.62 -10.68 2.85
CA ARG A 47 11.22 -10.32 1.57
C ARG A 47 10.33 -9.34 0.81
N THR A 48 10.87 -8.19 0.42
CA THR A 48 10.16 -7.26 -0.48
C THR A 48 10.00 -7.85 -1.87
N VAL A 49 8.76 -7.93 -2.34
CA VAL A 49 8.37 -8.39 -3.68
C VAL A 49 8.26 -7.21 -4.64
N ALA A 50 7.72 -6.09 -4.15
CA ALA A 50 7.59 -4.86 -4.91
C ALA A 50 7.63 -3.65 -3.98
N GLU A 51 8.14 -2.53 -4.48
CA GLU A 51 8.17 -1.24 -3.80
C GLU A 51 7.87 -0.15 -4.82
N PHE A 52 6.95 0.75 -4.49
CA PHE A 52 6.57 1.87 -5.34
C PHE A 52 6.01 3.04 -4.51
N PRO A 53 6.06 4.27 -5.02
CA PRO A 53 5.43 5.43 -4.38
C PRO A 53 3.93 5.21 -4.16
N VAL A 54 3.39 5.66 -3.03
CA VAL A 54 1.94 5.60 -2.78
C VAL A 54 1.12 6.38 -3.80
N THR A 55 1.76 7.37 -4.44
CA THR A 55 1.16 8.20 -5.50
C THR A 55 0.92 7.47 -6.81
N ASP A 56 1.49 6.28 -6.98
CA ASP A 56 1.24 5.43 -8.15
C ASP A 56 -0.09 4.67 -8.02
N LEU A 57 -0.70 4.67 -6.82
CA LEU A 57 -2.04 4.15 -6.59
C LEU A 57 -3.09 5.25 -6.86
N PRO A 58 -4.17 4.96 -7.60
CA PRO A 58 -5.25 5.91 -7.80
C PRO A 58 -5.94 6.21 -6.48
N HIS A 59 -6.47 7.43 -6.34
CA HIS A 59 -7.17 7.94 -5.15
C HIS A 59 -6.31 8.17 -3.91
N PHE A 60 -5.01 7.87 -3.96
CA PHE A 60 -4.06 8.28 -2.91
C PHE A 60 -3.52 9.68 -3.19
N ALA A 61 -3.61 10.55 -2.18
CA ALA A 61 -3.19 11.93 -2.32
C ALA A 61 -1.64 12.04 -2.32
N PRO A 62 -1.06 12.94 -3.12
CA PRO A 62 0.34 13.29 -3.00
C PRO A 62 0.62 13.90 -1.61
N PRO A 63 1.83 13.68 -1.06
CA PRO A 63 2.21 14.27 0.23
C PRO A 63 2.14 15.80 0.18
N ALA A 64 1.80 16.41 1.32
CA ALA A 64 1.78 17.87 1.45
C ALA A 64 3.17 18.51 1.33
N VAL A 65 4.24 17.72 1.52
CA VAL A 65 5.65 18.15 1.41
C VAL A 65 6.36 17.29 0.37
N ALA A 66 6.93 17.93 -0.65
CA ALA A 66 7.74 17.25 -1.66
C ALA A 66 8.94 16.54 -1.00
N GLY A 67 9.15 15.26 -1.32
CA GLY A 67 10.22 14.42 -0.77
C GLY A 67 9.83 13.53 0.42
N HIS A 68 8.62 13.68 0.99
CA HIS A 68 8.07 12.77 2.02
C HIS A 68 6.92 11.93 1.47
N ALA A 69 6.98 11.55 0.19
CA ALA A 69 5.97 10.68 -0.37
C ALA A 69 6.05 9.32 0.33
N GLY A 70 4.93 8.91 0.93
CA GLY A 70 4.82 7.59 1.52
C GLY A 70 5.13 6.52 0.47
N THR A 71 5.76 5.44 0.89
CA THR A 71 6.10 4.30 0.02
C THR A 71 5.20 3.13 0.39
N VAL A 72 4.78 2.37 -0.62
CA VAL A 72 4.07 1.11 -0.42
C VAL A 72 5.04 -0.03 -0.74
N ARG A 73 5.09 -1.02 0.15
CA ARG A 73 5.84 -2.27 -0.07
C ARG A 73 4.90 -3.45 -0.05
N SER A 74 5.06 -4.34 -1.02
CA SER A 74 4.53 -5.68 -0.97
C SER A 74 5.60 -6.60 -0.40
N ILE A 75 5.31 -7.28 0.70
CA ILE A 75 6.24 -8.16 1.42
C ILE A 75 5.69 -9.59 1.43
N ASP A 76 6.56 -10.53 1.11
CA ASP A 76 6.37 -11.96 1.35
C ASP A 76 6.91 -12.28 2.75
N ALA A 77 5.99 -12.48 3.68
CA ALA A 77 6.25 -12.90 5.05
C ALA A 77 5.97 -14.40 5.17
N ASP A 78 6.95 -15.22 4.79
CA ASP A 78 6.89 -16.69 4.82
C ASP A 78 5.65 -17.25 4.08
N GLY A 79 5.43 -16.77 2.85
CA GLY A 79 4.30 -17.14 2.00
C GLY A 79 3.03 -16.33 2.24
N THR A 80 3.01 -15.43 3.22
CA THR A 80 1.90 -14.50 3.44
C THR A 80 2.16 -13.17 2.75
N ALA A 81 1.22 -12.71 1.91
CA ALA A 81 1.33 -11.42 1.25
C ALA A 81 0.88 -10.29 2.18
N VAL A 82 1.85 -9.47 2.60
CA VAL A 82 1.67 -8.33 3.49
C VAL A 82 1.90 -7.03 2.73
N LEU A 83 0.92 -6.13 2.78
CA LEU A 83 1.02 -4.78 2.22
C LEU A 83 1.45 -3.82 3.33
N VAL A 84 2.55 -3.10 3.14
CA VAL A 84 3.07 -2.16 4.13
C VAL A 84 3.05 -0.74 3.57
N PHE A 85 2.32 0.15 4.22
CA PHE A 85 2.34 1.59 3.97
C PHE A 85 3.37 2.24 4.90
N LEU A 86 4.33 2.94 4.32
CA LEU A 86 5.37 3.70 5.02
C LEU A 86 5.09 5.19 4.87
N GLY A 87 4.82 5.91 5.95
CA GLY A 87 4.51 7.35 5.93
C GLY A 87 4.69 8.03 7.27
#